data_AF-A0A3Q3IS04-F1
#
_entry.id   AF-A0A3Q3IS04-F1
#
_cell.length_a   1.000
_cell.length_b   1.000
_cell.length_c   1.000
_cell.angle_alpha   90.00
_cell.angle_beta   90.00
_cell.angle_gamma   90.00
#
_symmetry.space_group_name_H-M   'P 1'
#
loop_
_entity.id
_entity.type
_entity.pdbx_description
1 polymer ?
#
loop_
_entity_poly.entity_id
_entity_poly.type
_entity_poly.pdbx_seq_one_letter_code
_entity_poly.pdbx_strand_id
1 'polypeptide(L)'
;RMVKDAMRWNIRASLVYAVGVWTMIGSYAFFKYTGLKKEEEEEVQELEDPNRVVIETAHTKTTIIYRKDFVPYTTRIYNYIKSFSSEPGTGDGENK
;
A
#
# COMPACT_ATOMS: atom_id res chain seq x y z
N ARG A 1 12.19 46.29 -5.46
CA ARG A 1 12.20 45.02 -6.23
C ARG A 1 12.32 43.82 -5.29
N MET A 2 13.31 43.79 -4.38
CA MET A 2 13.53 42.71 -3.37
C MET A 2 12.31 42.25 -2.53
N VAL A 3 11.48 43.18 -2.04
CA VAL A 3 10.32 42.84 -1.18
C VAL A 3 9.26 42.02 -1.92
N LYS A 4 9.06 42.26 -3.22
CA LYS A 4 8.10 41.51 -4.05
C LYS A 4 8.55 40.06 -4.26
N ASP A 5 9.85 39.85 -4.40
CA ASP A 5 10.42 38.51 -4.60
C ASP A 5 10.39 37.71 -3.30
N ALA A 6 10.70 38.35 -2.17
CA ALA A 6 10.53 37.75 -0.85
C ALA A 6 9.05 37.37 -0.59
N MET A 7 8.10 38.23 -0.92
CA MET A 7 6.67 37.94 -0.78
C MET A 7 6.23 36.76 -1.67
N ARG A 8 6.70 36.70 -2.93
CA ARG A 8 6.42 35.57 -3.83
C ARG A 8 6.99 34.25 -3.32
N TRP A 9 8.18 34.27 -2.72
CA TRP A 9 8.78 33.08 -2.14
C TRP A 9 7.97 32.56 -0.94
N ASN A 10 7.55 33.46 -0.06
CA ASN A 10 6.70 33.10 1.08
C ASN A 10 5.36 32.51 0.62
N ILE A 11 4.70 33.10 -0.39
CA ILE A 11 3.45 32.55 -0.93
C ILE A 11 3.64 31.13 -1.47
N ARG A 12 4.72 30.89 -2.21
CA ARG A 12 5.03 29.55 -2.76
C ARG A 12 5.27 28.54 -1.64
N ALA A 13 6.07 28.91 -0.63
CA ALA A 13 6.34 28.06 0.53
C ALA A 13 5.06 27.74 1.32
N SER A 14 4.22 28.75 1.58
CA SER A 14 2.94 28.59 2.26
C SER A 14 1.97 27.70 1.49
N LEU A 15 1.97 27.80 0.15
CA LEU A 15 1.08 26.99 -0.69
C LEU A 15 1.48 25.51 -0.67
N VAL A 16 2.79 25.21 -0.72
CA VAL A 16 3.30 23.84 -0.55
C VAL A 16 2.90 23.27 0.82
N TYR A 17 3.04 24.07 1.88
CA TYR A 17 2.66 23.64 3.23
C TYR A 17 1.15 23.40 3.35
N ALA A 18 0.33 24.33 2.85
CA ALA A 18 -1.12 24.20 2.88
C ALA A 18 -1.61 22.96 2.12
N VAL A 19 -1.05 22.70 0.94
CA VAL A 19 -1.35 21.49 0.17
C VAL A 19 -0.93 20.23 0.94
N GLY A 20 0.27 20.22 1.53
CA GLY A 20 0.75 19.10 2.35
C GLY A 20 -0.18 18.79 3.52
N VAL A 21 -0.53 19.80 4.31
CA VAL A 21 -1.45 19.63 5.45
C VAL A 21 -2.83 19.14 4.99
N TRP A 22 -3.38 19.72 3.90
CA TRP A 22 -4.66 19.27 3.35
C TRP A 22 -4.64 17.85 2.81
N THR A 23 -3.54 17.41 2.19
CA THR A 23 -3.41 16.02 1.73
C THR A 23 -3.34 15.03 2.88
N MET A 24 -2.67 15.37 3.98
CA MET A 24 -2.64 14.53 5.20
C MET A 24 -4.02 14.41 5.84
N ILE A 25 -4.73 15.54 6.01
CA ILE A 25 -6.09 15.55 6.56
C ILE A 25 -7.04 14.78 5.64
N GLY A 26 -6.99 15.02 4.33
CA GLY A 26 -7.82 14.34 3.35
C GLY A 26 -7.56 12.84 3.29
N SER A 27 -6.29 12.42 3.34
CA SER A 27 -5.90 11.01 3.39
C SER A 27 -6.40 10.34 4.68
N TYR A 28 -6.24 10.98 5.83
CA TYR A 28 -6.74 10.45 7.10
C TYR A 28 -8.26 10.30 7.11
N ALA A 29 -9.00 11.31 6.65
CA ALA A 29 -10.45 11.25 6.54
C ALA A 29 -10.90 10.18 5.54
N PHE A 30 -10.23 10.06 4.40
CA PHE A 30 -10.49 9.03 3.39
C PHE A 30 -10.28 7.63 3.96
N PHE A 31 -9.16 7.38 4.65
CA PHE A 31 -8.89 6.07 5.27
C PHE A 31 -9.88 5.74 6.39
N LYS A 32 -10.26 6.73 7.20
CA LYS A 32 -11.32 6.53 8.20
C LYS A 32 -12.66 6.17 7.55
N TYR A 33 -13.06 6.88 6.49
CA TYR A 33 -14.33 6.64 5.82
C TYR A 33 -14.37 5.34 5.02
N THR A 34 -13.27 4.98 4.35
CA THR A 34 -13.17 3.73 3.58
C THR A 34 -12.87 2.52 4.45
N GLY A 35 -12.17 2.68 5.57
CA GLY A 35 -11.92 1.64 6.56
C GLY A 35 -13.16 1.24 7.36
N LEU A 36 -14.05 2.18 7.66
CA LEU A 36 -15.32 1.90 8.35
C LEU A 36 -16.34 1.11 7.50
N LYS A 37 -16.18 1.05 6.17
CA LYS A 37 -17.08 0.28 5.28
C LYS A 37 -16.67 -1.19 5.11
N LYS A 38 -15.67 -1.67 5.85
CA LYS A 38 -15.10 -3.02 5.68
C LYS A 38 -15.32 -3.95 6.87
N GLU A 39 -16.25 -3.62 7.76
CA GLU A 39 -16.59 -4.43 8.94
C GLU A 39 -18.02 -5.02 8.88
N GLU A 40 -18.57 -5.19 7.69
CA GLU A 40 -19.67 -6.12 7.46
C GLU A 40 -19.26 -7.05 6.32
N GLU A 41 -18.48 -8.09 6.63
CA GLU A 41 -18.56 -9.38 5.94
C GLU A 41 -17.60 -10.42 6.57
N GLU A 42 -18.21 -11.57 6.86
CA GLU A 42 -17.62 -12.89 7.11
C GLU A 42 -17.05 -13.18 8.51
N GLU A 43 -17.98 -13.50 9.42
CA GLU A 43 -17.83 -14.61 10.35
C GLU A 43 -17.51 -15.89 9.54
N VAL A 44 -16.24 -16.08 9.18
CA VAL A 44 -15.74 -17.27 8.49
C VAL A 44 -15.90 -18.44 9.44
N GLN A 45 -16.94 -19.25 9.19
CA GLN A 45 -17.10 -20.58 9.77
C GLN A 45 -15.77 -21.33 9.66
N GLU A 46 -15.21 -21.74 10.80
CA GLU A 46 -13.96 -22.48 10.88
C GLU A 46 -14.14 -23.86 10.22
N LEU A 47 -13.96 -23.89 8.91
CA LEU A 47 -13.67 -25.12 8.18
C LEU A 47 -12.26 -25.51 8.61
N GLU A 48 -12.10 -26.65 9.30
CA GLU A 48 -10.80 -27.19 9.72
C GLU A 48 -9.93 -27.43 8.49
N ASP A 49 -9.19 -26.40 8.09
CA ASP A 49 -8.23 -26.46 7.01
C ASP A 49 -6.99 -27.21 7.53
N PRO A 50 -6.58 -28.33 6.91
CA PRO A 50 -5.40 -29.10 7.33
C PRO A 50 -4.09 -28.29 7.27
N ASN A 51 -4.10 -27.08 6.71
CA ASN A 51 -2.98 -26.15 6.65
C ASN A 51 -2.99 -25.06 7.76
N ARG A 52 -3.85 -25.19 8.78
CA ARG A 52 -3.92 -24.28 9.92
C ARG A 52 -3.28 -24.89 11.17
N VAL A 53 -2.18 -24.30 11.65
CA VAL A 53 -1.55 -24.67 12.92
C VAL A 53 -1.86 -23.59 13.94
N VAL A 54 -2.63 -23.94 14.98
CA VAL A 54 -2.94 -23.05 16.10
C VAL A 54 -2.04 -23.42 17.27
N ILE A 55 -1.21 -22.48 17.71
CA ILE A 55 -0.41 -22.60 18.92
C ILE A 55 -1.08 -21.75 19.98
N GLU A 56 -1.62 -22.41 21.01
CA GLU A 56 -2.25 -21.75 22.14
C GLU A 56 -1.33 -21.82 23.37
N THR A 57 -1.06 -20.67 23.96
CA THR A 57 -0.39 -20.52 25.26
C THR A 57 -1.35 -19.79 26.20
N ALA A 58 -1.10 -19.82 27.52
CA ALA A 58 -1.97 -19.26 28.56
C ALA A 58 -2.47 -17.81 28.31
N HIS A 59 -1.74 -17.01 27.53
CA HIS A 59 -2.09 -15.61 27.24
C HIS A 59 -2.07 -15.25 25.75
N THR A 60 -1.82 -16.20 24.85
CA THR A 60 -1.62 -15.89 23.42
C THR A 60 -2.11 -17.03 22.55
N LYS A 61 -2.86 -16.67 21.51
CA LYS A 61 -3.31 -17.56 20.45
C LYS A 61 -2.66 -17.13 19.15
N THR A 62 -1.70 -17.90 18.66
CA THR A 62 -1.05 -17.67 17.36
C THR A 62 -1.63 -18.64 16.34
N THR A 63 -2.25 -18.10 15.30
CA THR A 63 -2.81 -18.90 14.19
C THR A 63 -1.91 -18.76 12.98
N ILE A 64 -1.25 -19.85 12.58
CA ILE A 64 -0.41 -19.91 11.37
C ILE A 64 -1.25 -20.58 10.28
N ILE A 65 -1.50 -19.85 9.18
CA ILE A 65 -2.28 -20.35 8.04
C ILE A 65 -1.34 -20.44 6.84
N TYR A 66 -1.05 -21.65 6.38
CA TYR A 66 -0.21 -21.85 5.21
C TYR A 66 -1.06 -21.78 3.94
N ARG A 67 -0.89 -20.70 3.16
CA ARG A 67 -1.65 -20.49 1.91
C ARG A 67 -0.87 -21.08 0.74
N LYS A 68 -1.46 -22.05 0.02
CA LYS A 68 -0.80 -22.73 -1.11
C LYS A 68 -0.52 -21.81 -2.31
N ASP A 69 -1.36 -20.79 -2.53
CA ASP A 69 -1.24 -19.87 -3.66
C ASP A 69 -0.63 -18.50 -3.27
N PHE A 70 0.17 -18.45 -2.20
CA PHE A 70 0.72 -17.19 -1.71
C PHE A 70 1.93 -16.74 -2.53
N VAL A 71 1.71 -15.75 -3.40
CA VAL A 71 2.81 -15.00 -4.01
C VAL A 71 3.43 -14.08 -2.95
N PRO A 72 4.73 -14.22 -2.60
CA PRO A 72 5.39 -13.35 -1.65
C PRO A 72 5.21 -11.88 -2.02
N TYR A 73 4.97 -11.02 -1.03
CA TYR A 73 4.85 -9.57 -1.27
C TYR A 73 6.07 -9.00 -2.00
N THR A 74 7.25 -9.57 -1.75
CA THR A 74 8.49 -9.26 -2.47
C THR A 74 8.36 -9.51 -3.97
N THR A 75 7.77 -10.62 -4.39
CA THR A 75 7.51 -10.94 -5.81
C THR A 75 6.49 -9.99 -6.42
N ARG A 76 5.45 -9.58 -5.67
CA ARG A 76 4.46 -8.60 -6.15
C ARG A 76 5.11 -7.22 -6.39
N ILE A 77 5.91 -6.75 -5.45
CA ILE A 77 6.62 -5.47 -5.55
C ILE A 77 7.66 -5.53 -6.67
N TYR A 78 8.42 -6.63 -6.75
CA TYR A 78 9.39 -6.85 -7.83
C TYR A 78 8.72 -6.83 -9.20
N ASN A 79 7.59 -7.52 -9.39
CA ASN A 79 6.85 -7.51 -10.64
C ASN A 79 6.29 -6.12 -10.99
N TYR A 80 5.81 -5.37 -9.99
CA TYR A 80 5.32 -4.00 -10.19
C TYR A 80 6.44 -3.07 -10.65
N ILE A 81 7.58 -3.09 -9.97
CA ILE A 81 8.75 -2.28 -10.34
C ILE A 81 9.29 -2.71 -11.71
N LYS A 82 9.37 -4.02 -11.97
CA LYS A 82 9.79 -4.57 -13.26
C LYS A 82 8.86 -4.12 -14.39
N SER A 83 7.55 -4.14 -14.18
CA SER A 83 6.56 -3.69 -15.18
C SER A 83 6.65 -2.18 -15.46
N PHE A 84 7.13 -1.41 -14.47
CA PHE A 84 7.36 0.01 -14.61
C PHE A 84 8.69 0.33 -15.30
N SER A 85 9.72 -0.51 -15.10
CA SER A 85 11.03 -0.36 -15.75
C SER A 85 11.14 -1.04 -17.11
N SER A 86 10.19 -1.91 -17.48
CA SER A 86 10.15 -2.52 -18.81
C SER A 86 9.58 -1.51 -19.82
N GLU A 87 10.47 -0.81 -20.48
CA GLU A 87 10.18 0.08 -21.60
C GLU A 87 9.49 -0.70 -22.75
N PRO A 88 8.47 -0.13 -23.42
CA PRO A 88 7.79 -0.79 -24.52
C PRO A 88 8.68 -0.77 -25.78
N GLY A 89 9.35 -1.89 -26.04
CA GLY A 89 9.98 -2.17 -27.33
C GLY A 89 11.47 -1.82 -27.39
N THR A 90 12.32 -2.83 -27.26
CA THR A 90 13.61 -2.89 -27.95
C THR A 90 13.86 -4.37 -28.24
N GLY A 91 13.96 -4.69 -29.52
CA GLY A 91 13.91 -6.05 -30.05
C GLY A 91 15.10 -6.90 -29.62
N ASP A 92 14.81 -8.16 -29.32
CA ASP A 92 15.84 -9.18 -29.20
C ASP A 92 15.80 -10.06 -30.45
N GLY A 93 16.96 -10.14 -31.09
CA GLY A 93 17.17 -10.74 -32.39
C GLY A 93 17.03 -12.26 -32.36
N GLU A 94 16.25 -12.76 -33.30
CA GLU A 94 16.19 -14.15 -33.71
C GLU A 94 17.61 -14.59 -34.16
N ASN A 95 18.35 -15.26 -33.28
CA ASN A 95 19.52 -16.05 -33.68
C ASN A 95 19.04 -17.48 -33.97
N LYS A 96 19.03 -17.81 -35.25
CA LYS A 96 18.78 -19.14 -35.80
C LYS A 96 20.08 -19.70 -36.35
#